data_AF-A0A662EH16-F1
#
_entry.id   AF-A0A662EH16-F1
#
_cell.length_a   1.000
_cell.length_b   1.000
_cell.length_c   1.000
_cell.angle_alpha   90.00
_cell.angle_beta   90.00
_cell.angle_gamma   90.00
#
_symmetry.space_group_name_H-M   'P 1'
#
loop_
_entity.id
_entity.type
_entity.pdbx_description
1 polymer ?
#
loop_
_entity_poly.entity_id
_entity_poly.type
_entity_poly.pdbx_seq_one_letter_code
_entity_poly.pdbx_strand_id
1 'polypeptide(L)'
;MWELAEERCTGCGICVRVCPESEEVAERLRSLLGLTRRPVGIRLIAAGGELPKDVPEAPAPLRHCQAVHIASEGGVLLIPVEKQTCFAARAALGMAPLPEKVASGEVPYLHGLARNQQAARIMAEIPKLPPGSIRAEVVGALDRMPLEPDVVVLVVTRSKPCGSSMPSCTIEAAPGSPRTSPGCKPPAGMPR
;
A
#
# COMPACT_ATOMS: atom_id res chain seq x y z
N MET A 1 1.09 -23.45 -1.12
CA MET A 1 2.52 -23.78 -1.00
C MET A 1 3.23 -22.85 -1.97
N TRP A 2 3.70 -21.71 -1.49
CA TRP A 2 4.49 -20.78 -2.29
C TRP A 2 5.91 -20.90 -1.76
N GLU A 3 6.74 -21.70 -2.41
CA GLU A 3 8.19 -21.60 -2.30
C GLU A 3 8.59 -20.36 -3.10
N LEU A 4 8.73 -19.22 -2.42
CA LEU A 4 9.38 -18.06 -2.99
C LEU A 4 10.77 -17.92 -2.36
N ALA A 5 11.74 -18.43 -3.14
CA ALA A 5 13.09 -17.90 -3.32
C ALA A 5 13.99 -17.76 -2.09
N GLU A 6 14.49 -18.87 -1.54
CA GLU A 6 15.82 -18.88 -0.91
C GLU A 6 16.95 -18.52 -1.90
N GLU A 7 16.69 -18.65 -3.22
CA GLU A 7 17.69 -18.51 -4.28
C GLU A 7 18.10 -17.07 -4.62
N ARG A 8 17.41 -16.05 -4.07
CA ARG A 8 17.72 -14.64 -4.32
C ARG A 8 18.38 -13.94 -3.14
N CYS A 9 18.46 -14.58 -1.97
CA CYS A 9 19.27 -14.08 -0.89
C CYS A 9 20.74 -14.12 -1.31
N THR A 10 21.34 -12.96 -1.57
CA THR A 10 22.76 -12.84 -1.96
C THR A 10 23.75 -13.32 -0.90
N GLY A 11 23.26 -13.76 0.28
CA GLY A 11 24.11 -14.26 1.37
C GLY A 11 25.07 -13.21 1.94
N CYS A 12 24.87 -11.93 1.60
CA CYS A 12 25.83 -10.86 1.91
C CYS A 12 25.97 -10.55 3.41
N GLY A 13 25.08 -11.08 4.27
CA GLY A 13 25.11 -10.86 5.71
C GLY A 13 24.75 -9.44 6.16
N ILE A 14 24.26 -8.59 5.24
CA ILE A 14 23.88 -7.19 5.50
C ILE A 14 22.47 -7.08 6.11
N CYS A 15 21.76 -8.20 6.29
CA CYS A 15 20.40 -8.33 6.84
C CYS A 15 20.20 -7.80 8.28
N VAL A 16 21.19 -7.08 8.82
CA VAL A 16 21.14 -6.36 10.09
C VAL A 16 20.92 -4.84 9.87
N ARG A 17 20.94 -4.35 8.62
CA ARG A 17 20.73 -2.92 8.31
C ARG A 17 19.81 -2.62 7.10
N VAL A 18 20.05 -3.14 5.90
CA VAL A 18 19.24 -2.87 4.67
C VAL A 18 19.46 -3.99 3.63
N CYS A 19 18.45 -4.36 2.83
CA CYS A 19 18.64 -5.24 1.67
C CYS A 19 19.15 -4.46 0.43
N PRO A 20 20.37 -4.72 -0.10
CA PRO A 20 20.93 -3.94 -1.21
C PRO A 20 20.13 -4.07 -2.52
N GLU A 21 19.47 -5.22 -2.75
CA GLU A 21 18.60 -5.38 -3.92
C GLU A 21 17.33 -4.53 -3.83
N SER A 22 16.81 -4.27 -2.61
CA SER A 22 15.59 -3.49 -2.46
C SER A 22 15.80 -2.00 -2.76
N GLU A 23 17.01 -1.47 -2.51
CA GLU A 23 17.40 -0.11 -2.92
C GLU A 23 17.43 0.04 -4.44
N GLU A 24 18.12 -0.87 -5.15
CA GLU A 24 18.20 -0.83 -6.62
C GLU A 24 16.80 -0.96 -7.24
N VAL A 25 16.01 -1.92 -6.76
CA VAL A 25 14.63 -2.12 -7.23
C VAL A 25 13.77 -0.88 -6.96
N ALA A 26 13.88 -0.27 -5.78
CA ALA A 26 13.14 0.93 -5.45
C ALA A 26 13.49 2.10 -6.37
N GLU A 27 14.78 2.34 -6.64
CA GLU A 27 15.21 3.42 -7.53
C GLU A 27 14.79 3.16 -8.98
N ARG A 28 14.90 1.91 -9.43
CA ARG A 28 14.45 1.50 -10.76
C ARG A 28 12.94 1.65 -10.94
N LEU A 29 12.14 1.28 -9.93
CA LEU A 29 10.69 1.51 -9.94
C LEU A 29 10.34 2.99 -9.99
N ARG A 30 11.05 3.83 -9.22
CA ARG A 30 10.81 5.28 -9.18
C ARG A 30 11.14 5.95 -10.49
N SER A 31 12.29 5.64 -11.08
CA SER A 31 12.74 6.19 -12.35
C SER A 31 11.85 5.76 -13.52
N LEU A 32 11.53 4.47 -13.63
CA LEU A 32 10.71 3.93 -14.73
C LEU A 32 9.26 4.44 -14.70
N LEU A 33 8.67 4.54 -13.52
CA LEU A 33 7.26 4.91 -13.37
C LEU A 33 7.06 6.41 -13.05
N GLY A 34 8.14 7.18 -12.92
CA GLY A 34 8.09 8.61 -12.58
C GLY A 34 7.45 8.89 -11.21
N LEU A 35 7.72 8.03 -10.22
CA LEU A 35 7.09 8.10 -8.91
C LEU A 35 7.66 9.26 -8.08
N THR A 36 6.76 10.08 -7.54
CA THR A 36 7.13 11.15 -6.58
C THR A 36 7.36 10.59 -5.17
N ARG A 37 6.61 9.55 -4.80
CA ARG A 37 6.71 8.85 -3.51
C ARG A 37 7.60 7.61 -3.63
N ARG A 38 8.16 7.18 -2.50
CA ARG A 38 8.94 5.94 -2.43
C ARG A 38 8.00 4.74 -2.52
N PRO A 39 8.36 3.66 -3.24
CA PRO A 39 7.73 2.36 -3.10
C PRO A 39 7.75 1.92 -1.63
N VAL A 40 6.68 1.28 -1.19
CA VAL A 40 6.50 0.83 0.19
C VAL A 40 6.59 -0.68 0.24
N GLY A 41 7.51 -1.21 1.05
CA GLY A 41 7.57 -2.62 1.38
C GLY A 41 6.69 -2.93 2.60
N ILE A 42 6.00 -4.07 2.55
CA ILE A 42 5.20 -4.61 3.64
C ILE A 42 5.66 -6.05 3.89
N ARG A 43 5.97 -6.35 5.15
CA ARG A 43 6.33 -7.69 5.63
C ARG A 43 5.37 -8.07 6.75
N LEU A 44 4.71 -9.22 6.61
CA LEU A 44 3.79 -9.74 7.61
C LEU A 44 4.53 -10.72 8.53
N ILE A 45 4.48 -10.46 9.84
CA ILE A 45 5.10 -11.33 10.84
C ILE A 45 4.07 -12.33 11.32
N ALA A 46 4.30 -13.62 11.03
CA ALA A 46 3.43 -14.70 11.47
C ALA A 46 3.30 -14.74 13.01
N ALA A 47 2.20 -15.30 13.52
CA ALA A 47 1.89 -15.30 14.95
C ALA A 47 2.98 -15.92 15.85
N GLY A 48 3.67 -16.94 15.35
CA GLY A 48 4.83 -17.57 16.00
C GLY A 48 6.19 -16.97 15.59
N GLY A 49 6.21 -15.99 14.70
CA GLY A 49 7.44 -15.37 14.20
C GLY A 49 8.07 -14.39 15.19
N GLU A 50 9.38 -14.17 15.05
CA GLU A 50 10.11 -13.19 15.83
C GLU A 50 9.85 -11.77 15.35
N LEU A 51 9.73 -10.83 16.29
CA LEU A 51 9.63 -9.41 15.97
C LEU A 51 11.03 -8.84 15.71
N PRO A 52 11.22 -8.02 14.66
CA PRO A 52 12.49 -7.35 14.42
C PRO A 52 12.81 -6.38 15.56
N LYS A 53 14.04 -6.43 16.08
CA LYS A 53 14.50 -5.60 17.21
C LYS A 53 15.02 -4.22 16.77
N ASP A 54 15.37 -4.13 15.51
CA ASP A 54 16.00 -2.99 14.83
C ASP A 54 14.99 -2.07 14.14
N VAL A 55 13.72 -2.49 14.04
CA VAL A 55 12.63 -1.66 13.53
C VAL A 55 11.90 -0.97 14.69
N PRO A 56 11.79 0.38 14.68
CA PRO A 56 11.04 1.07 15.71
C PRO A 56 9.55 0.74 15.61
N GLU A 57 8.95 0.45 16.76
CA GLU A 57 7.51 0.31 16.87
C GLU A 57 6.81 1.66 16.63
N ALA A 58 5.63 1.62 16.02
CA ALA A 58 4.82 2.81 15.80
C ALA A 58 4.63 3.62 17.10
N PRO A 59 4.89 4.94 17.10
CA PRO A 59 4.86 5.75 18.33
C PRO A 59 3.45 5.94 18.88
N ALA A 60 2.42 5.80 18.04
CA ALA A 60 1.01 5.88 18.41
C ALA A 60 0.20 4.88 17.58
N PRO A 61 -1.01 4.48 18.02
CA PRO A 61 -1.91 3.68 17.21
C PRO A 61 -2.25 4.39 15.89
N LEU A 62 -2.17 3.68 14.77
CA LEU A 62 -2.44 4.22 13.44
C LEU A 62 -3.22 3.23 12.58
N ARG A 63 -3.70 3.70 11.43
CA ARG A 63 -4.35 2.88 10.41
C ARG A 63 -3.31 2.37 9.40
N HIS A 64 -3.54 1.20 8.80
CA HIS A 64 -2.68 0.66 7.76
C HIS A 64 -2.37 1.65 6.62
N CYS A 65 -3.38 2.38 6.13
CA CYS A 65 -3.18 3.40 5.10
C CYS A 65 -2.28 4.57 5.57
N GLN A 66 -2.32 4.95 6.85
CA GLN A 66 -1.41 5.95 7.41
C GLN A 66 0.02 5.41 7.48
N ALA A 67 0.19 4.12 7.78
CA ALA A 67 1.50 3.46 7.78
C ALA A 67 2.12 3.48 6.39
N VAL A 68 1.34 3.09 5.38
CA VAL A 68 1.76 3.13 3.98
C VAL A 68 2.12 4.56 3.56
N HIS A 69 1.34 5.56 3.99
CA HIS A 69 1.66 6.95 3.71
C HIS A 69 3.01 7.36 4.32
N ILE A 70 3.22 7.15 5.62
CA ILE A 70 4.48 7.46 6.32
C ILE A 70 5.67 6.74 5.66
N ALA A 71 5.49 5.46 5.32
CA ALA A 71 6.50 4.69 4.63
C ALA A 71 6.84 5.26 3.25
N SER A 72 5.83 5.74 2.50
CA SER A 72 6.05 6.36 1.18
C SER A 72 6.84 7.67 1.26
N GLU A 73 6.94 8.29 2.44
CA GLU A 73 7.77 9.46 2.75
C GLU A 73 9.16 9.10 3.27
N GLY A 74 9.44 7.82 3.49
CA GLY A 74 10.76 7.33 3.93
C GLY A 74 10.78 6.72 5.33
N GLY A 75 9.63 6.60 6.01
CA GLY A 75 9.53 5.95 7.32
C GLY A 75 9.63 4.43 7.25
N VAL A 76 9.93 3.80 8.38
CA VAL A 76 9.89 2.34 8.58
C VAL A 76 9.35 2.10 10.00
N LEU A 77 8.27 1.33 10.11
CA LEU A 77 7.57 1.13 11.37
C LEU A 77 7.13 -0.33 11.54
N LEU A 78 7.27 -0.84 12.76
CA LEU A 78 6.65 -2.08 13.22
C LEU A 78 5.28 -1.74 13.82
N ILE A 79 4.24 -2.43 13.36
CA ILE A 79 2.84 -2.21 13.80
C ILE A 79 2.30 -3.53 14.35
N PRO A 80 2.33 -3.73 15.67
CA PRO A 80 1.69 -4.87 16.30
C PRO A 80 0.16 -4.72 16.28
N VAL A 81 -0.56 -5.80 16.56
CA VAL A 81 -2.03 -5.88 16.51
C VAL A 81 -2.69 -4.76 17.34
N GLU A 82 -2.11 -4.41 18.49
CA GLU A 82 -2.62 -3.42 19.44
C GLU A 82 -2.53 -1.99 18.87
N LYS A 83 -1.59 -1.74 17.96
CA LYS A 83 -1.38 -0.42 17.34
C LYS A 83 -2.04 -0.27 15.99
N GLN A 84 -2.58 -1.35 15.41
CA GLN A 84 -3.42 -1.28 14.22
C GLN A 84 -4.86 -0.93 14.59
N THR A 85 -5.26 0.31 14.34
CA THR A 85 -6.59 0.86 14.72
C THR A 85 -7.70 0.50 13.73
N CYS A 86 -7.36 0.16 12.49
CA CYS A 86 -8.35 -0.13 11.46
C CYS A 86 -8.81 -1.59 11.58
N PHE A 87 -10.04 -1.81 12.05
CA PHE A 87 -10.62 -3.17 12.13
C PHE A 87 -10.65 -3.91 10.79
N ALA A 88 -10.89 -3.19 9.69
CA ALA A 88 -10.84 -3.78 8.36
C ALA A 88 -9.41 -4.24 7.99
N ALA A 89 -8.39 -3.46 8.34
CA ALA A 89 -7.00 -3.86 8.12
C ALA A 89 -6.60 -5.04 9.01
N ARG A 90 -6.97 -5.04 10.30
CA ARG A 90 -6.70 -6.17 11.21
C ARG A 90 -7.27 -7.48 10.66
N ALA A 91 -8.49 -7.43 10.12
CA ALA A 91 -9.12 -8.58 9.51
C ALA A 91 -8.47 -8.99 8.19
N ALA A 92 -8.24 -8.04 7.28
CA ALA A 92 -7.64 -8.32 5.98
C ALA A 92 -6.24 -8.94 6.11
N LEU A 93 -5.43 -8.40 7.03
CA LEU A 93 -4.05 -8.84 7.29
C LEU A 93 -3.96 -10.06 8.23
N GLY A 94 -5.08 -10.63 8.68
CA GLY A 94 -5.07 -11.83 9.52
C GLY A 94 -4.61 -11.60 10.96
N MET A 95 -4.63 -10.36 11.45
CA MET A 95 -4.27 -10.00 12.84
C MET A 95 -5.39 -10.35 13.84
N ALA A 96 -6.65 -10.12 13.46
CA ALA A 96 -7.81 -10.34 14.32
C ALA A 96 -9.06 -10.59 13.47
N PRO A 97 -10.10 -11.28 14.00
CA PRO A 97 -11.36 -11.44 13.27
C PRO A 97 -12.05 -10.08 13.03
N LEU A 98 -12.83 -10.00 11.95
CA LEU A 98 -13.63 -8.82 11.65
C LEU A 98 -14.77 -8.69 12.70
N PRO A 99 -14.90 -7.56 13.41
CA PRO A 99 -15.99 -7.39 14.36
C PRO A 99 -17.36 -7.42 13.66
N GLU A 100 -18.37 -7.99 14.32
CA GLU A 100 -19.71 -8.15 13.75
C GLU A 100 -20.33 -6.83 13.29
N LYS A 101 -20.15 -5.75 14.07
CA LYS A 101 -20.63 -4.41 13.70
C LYS A 101 -19.96 -3.83 12.45
N VAL A 102 -18.76 -4.31 12.12
CA VAL A 102 -18.08 -3.93 10.88
C VAL A 102 -18.55 -4.83 9.73
N ALA A 103 -18.73 -6.13 9.98
CA ALA A 103 -19.26 -7.09 9.02
C ALA A 103 -20.71 -6.77 8.58
N SER A 104 -21.55 -6.32 9.52
CA SER A 104 -22.94 -5.92 9.26
C SER A 104 -23.08 -4.64 8.42
N GLY A 105 -21.97 -3.93 8.20
CA GLY A 105 -21.92 -2.64 7.53
C GLY A 105 -22.30 -1.45 8.41
N GLU A 106 -22.66 -1.66 9.68
CA GLU A 106 -23.10 -0.60 10.59
C GLU A 106 -22.00 0.46 10.80
N VAL A 107 -20.82 0.01 11.26
CA VAL A 107 -19.69 0.91 11.55
C VAL A 107 -19.17 1.62 10.29
N PRO A 108 -18.89 0.94 9.15
CA PRO A 108 -18.45 1.63 7.95
C PRO A 108 -19.48 2.64 7.42
N TYR A 109 -20.78 2.36 7.54
CA TYR A 109 -21.83 3.30 7.17
C TYR A 109 -21.87 4.52 8.09
N LEU A 110 -21.79 4.34 9.41
CA LEU A 110 -21.73 5.44 10.38
C LEU A 110 -20.50 6.34 10.18
N HIS A 111 -19.40 5.76 9.69
CA HIS A 111 -18.21 6.52 9.31
C HIS A 111 -18.26 7.12 7.89
N GLY A 112 -19.39 7.03 7.19
CA GLY A 112 -19.57 7.61 5.85
C GLY A 112 -18.79 6.90 4.74
N LEU A 113 -18.33 5.67 4.96
CA LEU A 113 -17.53 4.91 3.98
C LEU A 113 -18.39 4.30 2.86
N ALA A 114 -19.72 4.29 3.01
CA ALA A 114 -20.65 3.78 2.02
C ALA A 114 -21.95 4.58 2.01
N ARG A 115 -22.62 4.59 0.85
CA ARG A 115 -23.92 5.29 0.66
C ARG A 115 -25.04 4.80 1.59
N ASN A 116 -24.99 3.53 1.99
CA ASN A 116 -25.94 2.89 2.88
C ASN A 116 -25.29 1.66 3.55
N GLN A 117 -25.92 1.17 4.63
CA GLN A 117 -25.42 0.02 5.38
C GLN A 117 -25.31 -1.25 4.53
N GLN A 118 -26.23 -1.47 3.59
CA GLN A 118 -26.20 -2.64 2.71
C GLN A 118 -24.92 -2.64 1.84
N ALA A 119 -24.52 -1.48 1.31
CA ALA A 119 -23.27 -1.35 0.56
C ALA A 119 -22.04 -1.51 1.46
N ALA A 120 -22.12 -1.10 2.73
CA ALA A 120 -21.03 -1.26 3.69
C ALA A 120 -20.74 -2.74 4.06
N ARG A 121 -21.69 -3.66 3.84
CA ARG A 121 -21.49 -5.11 4.07
C ARG A 121 -20.40 -5.73 3.21
N ILE A 122 -19.97 -5.05 2.15
CA ILE A 122 -18.82 -5.48 1.33
C ILE A 122 -17.57 -5.77 2.17
N MET A 123 -17.43 -5.14 3.34
CA MET A 123 -16.33 -5.41 4.29
C MET A 123 -16.27 -6.88 4.73
N ALA A 124 -17.42 -7.56 4.84
CA ALA A 124 -17.49 -8.98 5.14
C ALA A 124 -16.93 -9.86 3.99
N GLU A 125 -17.07 -9.41 2.75
CA GLU A 125 -16.70 -10.15 1.53
C GLU A 125 -15.22 -9.96 1.12
N ILE A 126 -14.55 -8.92 1.63
CA ILE A 126 -13.13 -8.68 1.35
C ILE A 126 -12.31 -9.96 1.65
N PRO A 127 -11.42 -10.41 0.77
CA PRO A 127 -10.51 -11.52 1.08
C PRO A 127 -9.68 -11.22 2.33
N LYS A 128 -9.61 -12.18 3.25
CA LYS A 128 -8.92 -12.04 4.54
C LYS A 128 -7.96 -13.20 4.74
N LEU A 129 -6.80 -12.90 5.30
CA LEU A 129 -5.93 -13.95 5.84
C LEU A 129 -6.59 -14.60 7.07
N PRO A 130 -6.22 -15.85 7.41
CA PRO A 130 -6.77 -16.52 8.58
C PRO A 130 -6.62 -15.66 9.85
N PRO A 131 -7.68 -15.47 10.66
CA PRO A 131 -7.59 -14.66 11.87
C PRO A 131 -6.54 -15.19 12.84
N GLY A 132 -5.71 -14.29 13.38
CA GLY A 132 -4.63 -14.64 14.31
C GLY A 132 -3.43 -15.31 13.64
N SER A 133 -3.34 -15.31 12.31
CA SER A 133 -2.16 -15.81 11.59
C SER A 133 -0.97 -14.85 11.62
N ILE A 134 -1.22 -13.54 11.80
CA ILE A 134 -0.22 -12.47 11.80
C ILE A 134 -0.24 -11.73 13.14
N ARG A 135 0.93 -11.53 13.77
CA ARG A 135 1.06 -10.76 15.03
C ARG A 135 1.50 -9.31 14.85
N ALA A 136 2.09 -8.99 13.70
CA ALA A 136 2.53 -7.63 13.38
C ALA A 136 2.77 -7.48 11.88
N GLU A 137 2.76 -6.25 11.41
CA GLU A 137 3.27 -5.88 10.10
C GLU A 137 4.47 -4.94 10.25
N VAL A 138 5.45 -5.06 9.38
CA VAL A 138 6.48 -4.04 9.17
C VAL A 138 6.14 -3.33 7.87
N VAL A 139 5.97 -2.02 7.95
CA VAL A 139 5.65 -1.17 6.80
C VAL A 139 6.75 -0.13 6.70
N GLY A 140 7.43 -0.07 5.56
CA GLY A 140 8.55 0.84 5.39
C GLY A 140 8.84 1.20 3.95
N ALA A 141 9.61 2.25 3.74
CA ALA A 141 10.15 2.55 2.41
C ALA A 141 11.00 1.37 1.92
N LEU A 142 10.77 0.93 0.69
CA LEU A 142 11.42 -0.25 0.12
C LEU A 142 12.95 -0.14 0.13
N ASP A 143 13.47 1.07 -0.07
CA ASP A 143 14.91 1.38 -0.06
C ASP A 143 15.51 1.56 1.34
N ARG A 144 14.74 1.34 2.40
CA ARG A 144 15.18 1.46 3.80
C ARG A 144 14.75 0.30 4.67
N MET A 145 14.08 -0.68 4.08
CA MET A 145 13.51 -1.79 4.81
C MET A 145 14.62 -2.76 5.21
N PRO A 146 14.73 -3.14 6.49
CA PRO A 146 15.75 -4.09 6.95
C PRO A 146 15.39 -5.55 6.63
N LEU A 147 14.16 -5.78 6.18
CA LEU A 147 13.58 -7.09 5.90
C LEU A 147 13.17 -7.16 4.42
N GLU A 148 13.21 -8.37 3.87
CA GLU A 148 12.60 -8.63 2.56
C GLU A 148 11.07 -8.48 2.66
N PRO A 149 10.44 -7.66 1.80
CA PRO A 149 8.98 -7.47 1.83
C PRO A 149 8.26 -8.64 1.15
N ASP A 150 7.09 -9.00 1.68
CA ASP A 150 6.17 -9.93 1.01
C ASP A 150 5.37 -9.22 -0.10
N VAL A 151 5.10 -7.92 0.10
CA VAL A 151 4.30 -7.10 -0.80
C VAL A 151 4.97 -5.74 -0.98
N VAL A 152 4.99 -5.27 -2.23
CA VAL A 152 5.40 -3.90 -2.57
C VAL A 152 4.18 -3.10 -3.02
N VAL A 153 3.95 -1.97 -2.36
CA VAL A 153 2.86 -1.03 -2.66
C VAL A 153 3.44 0.23 -3.31
N LEU A 154 2.88 0.60 -4.47
CA LEU A 154 3.24 1.82 -5.18
C LEU A 154 2.19 2.91 -4.90
N VAL A 155 2.61 3.99 -4.24
CA VAL A 155 1.77 5.18 -4.04
C VAL A 155 1.92 6.10 -5.25
N VAL A 156 1.01 5.94 -6.21
CA VAL A 156 0.97 6.75 -7.42
C VAL A 156 0.08 7.97 -7.20
N THR A 157 0.65 9.16 -7.35
CA THR A 157 -0.13 10.39 -7.52
C THR A 157 -0.22 10.69 -9.01
N ARG A 158 -1.36 11.23 -9.46
CA ARG A 158 -1.47 11.81 -10.81
C ARG A 158 -0.57 13.05 -10.85
N SER A 159 0.72 12.86 -11.05
CA SER A 159 1.71 13.94 -11.01
C SER A 159 1.64 14.84 -12.23
N LYS A 160 0.92 14.43 -13.29
CA LYS A 160 0.67 15.26 -14.47
C LYS A 160 -0.75 15.04 -15.02
N PRO A 161 -1.49 16.09 -15.39
CA PRO A 161 -2.64 15.92 -16.28
C PRO A 161 -2.16 15.14 -17.51
N CYS A 162 -3.00 14.22 -17.98
CA CYS A 162 -2.77 13.50 -19.23
C CYS A 162 -2.54 14.54 -20.35
N GLY A 163 -1.28 14.84 -20.67
CA GLY A 163 -0.94 15.88 -21.66
C GLY A 163 0.31 16.72 -21.41
N SER A 164 0.89 16.79 -20.20
CA SER A 164 1.96 17.78 -19.95
C SER A 164 3.42 17.30 -20.03
N SER A 165 3.73 15.99 -20.12
CA SER A 165 5.10 15.55 -20.45
C SER A 165 5.23 14.07 -20.84
N MET A 166 4.61 13.65 -21.94
CA MET A 166 5.12 12.47 -22.65
C MET A 166 5.65 12.94 -24.00
N PRO A 167 6.97 12.93 -24.26
CA PRO A 167 7.41 12.85 -25.64
C PRO A 167 6.96 11.48 -26.15
N SER A 168 6.05 11.46 -27.13
CA SER A 168 5.66 10.33 -27.99
C SER A 168 4.54 9.37 -27.59
N CYS A 169 3.71 9.61 -26.55
CA CYS A 169 2.45 8.86 -26.44
C CYS A 169 1.36 9.43 -27.36
N THR A 170 1.71 9.62 -28.63
CA THR A 170 0.78 9.51 -29.74
C THR A 170 0.46 8.03 -29.87
N ILE A 171 -0.56 7.58 -29.14
CA ILE A 171 -1.40 6.53 -29.72
C ILE A 171 -1.95 7.19 -31.00
N GLU A 172 -1.37 6.86 -32.15
CA GLU A 172 -1.98 7.12 -33.44
C GLU A 172 -3.39 6.56 -33.34
N ALA A 173 -4.37 7.44 -33.24
CA ALA A 173 -5.75 7.02 -33.35
C ALA A 173 -5.91 6.50 -34.77
N ALA A 174 -6.36 5.25 -34.87
CA ALA A 174 -6.84 4.71 -36.13
C ALA A 174 -7.80 5.73 -36.77
N PRO A 175 -7.62 6.05 -38.06
CA PRO A 175 -8.46 7.02 -38.74
C PRO A 175 -9.91 6.52 -38.73
N GLY A 176 -10.81 7.27 -38.08
CA GLY A 176 -12.26 6.99 -38.06
C GLY A 176 -12.95 6.97 -36.69
N SER A 177 -12.22 7.11 -35.57
CA SER A 177 -12.84 7.20 -34.24
C SER A 177 -13.31 8.64 -33.93
N PRO A 178 -14.61 8.89 -33.69
CA PRO A 178 -15.08 10.21 -33.26
C PRO A 178 -14.62 10.48 -31.83
N ARG A 179 -13.53 11.21 -31.67
CA ARG A 179 -13.09 11.76 -30.38
C ARG A 179 -13.87 13.02 -30.04
N THR A 180 -15.09 12.84 -29.56
CA THR A 180 -15.75 13.83 -28.71
C THR A 180 -16.48 13.09 -27.59
N SER A 181 -15.78 12.82 -26.49
CA SER A 181 -16.46 12.69 -25.20
C SER A 181 -16.95 14.09 -24.81
N PRO A 182 -18.28 14.32 -24.69
CA PRO A 182 -18.81 15.62 -24.34
C PRO A 182 -18.51 15.89 -22.87
N GLY A 183 -17.65 16.86 -22.56
CA GLY A 183 -17.49 17.28 -21.16
C GLY A 183 -16.22 18.04 -20.79
N CYS A 184 -15.18 18.09 -21.62
CA CYS A 184 -13.99 18.89 -21.29
C CYS A 184 -13.80 20.05 -22.27
N LYS A 185 -14.45 21.18 -21.96
CA LYS A 185 -13.90 22.49 -22.24
C LYS A 185 -13.87 23.29 -20.93
N PRO A 186 -12.70 23.73 -20.43
CA PRO A 186 -12.71 24.81 -19.46
C PRO A 186 -13.09 26.10 -20.19
N PRO A 187 -13.94 26.98 -19.62
CA PRO A 187 -14.20 28.28 -20.21
C PRO A 187 -12.95 29.17 -20.11
N ALA A 188 -12.70 29.93 -21.17
CA ALA A 188 -11.54 30.79 -21.29
C ALA A 188 -11.72 32.05 -20.43
N GLY A 189 -10.78 32.26 -19.49
CA GLY A 189 -10.54 33.53 -18.82
C GLY A 189 -11.08 33.64 -17.39
N MET A 190 -10.28 33.23 -16.40
CA MET A 190 -10.18 33.91 -15.10
C MET A 190 -8.97 33.44 -14.30
N PRO A 191 -8.31 34.31 -13.52
CA PRO A 191 -7.37 33.90 -12.49
C PRO A 191 -8.11 33.62 -11.17
N ARG A 192 -8.14 32.36 -10.77
CA ARG A 192 -7.75 31.80 -9.46
C ARG A 192 -7.95 30.28 -9.53
#